data_AF-A0A2D4QW08-F1
#
_entry.id   AF-A0A2D4QW08-F1
#
_cell.length_a   1.000
_cell.length_b   1.000
_cell.length_c   1.000
_cell.angle_alpha   90.00
_cell.angle_beta   90.00
_cell.angle_gamma   90.00
#
_symmetry.space_group_name_H-M   'P 1'
#
loop_
_entity.id
_entity.type
_entity.pdbx_description
1 polymer ?
#
loop_
_entity_poly.entity_id
_entity_poly.type
_entity_poly.pdbx_seq_one_letter_code
_entity_poly.pdbx_strand_id
1 'polypeptide(L)'
;MFLERIHLIQFKNHQSTEIQFISGLNAFVGSNGSGKTNVLDAIHYMSMCKSYLNPIDKQNVMFDSSFFHINGTWNVNNHSNQVSCSYKLGAKKKIKLNKKEYEKLADHIGKFPVVFISPYDGDLINEGSELRRKWMDGIISQVDPIYLHTIQSYQKVLSQRNALLK
;
A
#
# COMPACT_ATOMS: atom_id res chain seq x y z
N MET A 1 -1.36 16.20 7.82
CA MET A 1 -1.92 14.83 7.83
C MET A 1 -0.98 13.94 8.63
N PHE A 2 -1.50 13.09 9.51
CA PHE A 2 -0.70 12.03 10.14
C PHE A 2 -1.58 10.81 10.45
N LEU A 3 -0.95 9.64 10.57
CA LEU A 3 -1.62 8.42 11.02
C LEU A 3 -1.67 8.43 12.55
N GLU A 4 -2.85 8.37 13.15
CA GLU A 4 -3.05 8.36 14.61
C GLU A 4 -2.94 6.95 15.20
N ARG A 5 -3.47 5.97 14.48
CA ARG A 5 -3.53 4.57 14.94
C ARG A 5 -3.47 3.62 13.76
N ILE A 6 -2.84 2.48 13.96
CA ILE A 6 -2.93 1.33 13.05
C ILE A 6 -3.21 0.05 13.85
N HIS A 7 -4.04 -0.82 13.29
CA HIS A 7 -4.30 -2.15 13.79
C HIS A 7 -4.11 -3.16 12.66
N LEU A 8 -3.18 -4.09 12.87
CA LEU A 8 -2.82 -5.16 11.96
C LEU A 8 -3.39 -6.47 12.49
N ILE A 9 -4.09 -7.23 11.66
CA ILE A 9 -4.55 -8.58 11.98
C ILE A 9 -4.07 -9.51 10.86
N GLN A 10 -3.33 -10.55 11.24
CA GLN A 10 -2.80 -11.58 10.34
C GLN A 10 -2.05 -11.01 9.12
N PHE A 11 -1.36 -9.88 9.31
CA PHE A 11 -0.59 -9.23 8.26
C PHE A 11 0.89 -9.59 8.41
N LYS A 12 1.43 -10.36 7.47
CA LYS A 12 2.82 -10.86 7.51
C LYS A 12 3.14 -11.54 8.84
N ASN A 13 4.10 -11.02 9.62
CA ASN A 13 4.45 -11.57 10.92
C ASN A 13 3.67 -10.94 12.10
N HIS A 14 2.63 -10.15 11.84
CA HIS A 14 1.78 -9.55 12.85
C HIS A 14 0.45 -10.32 12.97
N GLN A 15 0.29 -11.11 14.04
CA GLN A 15 -0.98 -11.80 14.34
C GLN A 15 -2.08 -10.81 14.74
N SER A 16 -1.79 -9.96 15.73
CA SER A 16 -2.59 -8.80 16.11
C SER A 16 -1.63 -7.77 16.66
N THR A 17 -1.55 -6.59 16.05
CA THR A 17 -0.66 -5.52 16.51
C THR A 17 -1.37 -4.20 16.38
N GLU A 18 -1.45 -3.47 17.49
CA GLU A 18 -2.03 -2.16 17.54
C GLU A 18 -0.98 -1.15 17.97
N ILE A 19 -0.87 -0.04 17.22
CA ILE A 19 0.09 1.02 17.49
C ILE A 19 -0.65 2.35 17.44
N GLN A 20 -0.48 3.13 18.50
CA GLN A 20 -0.88 4.54 18.54
C GLN A 20 0.35 5.39 18.26
N PHE A 21 0.22 6.32 17.33
CA PHE A 21 1.28 7.21 16.89
C PHE A 21 1.12 8.59 17.52
N ILE A 22 2.24 9.28 17.66
CA ILE A 22 2.26 10.72 17.93
C ILE A 22 2.42 11.51 16.64
N SER A 23 2.07 12.80 16.67
CA SER A 23 2.41 13.69 15.58
C SER A 23 3.93 13.87 15.48
N GLY A 24 4.46 13.99 14.26
CA GLY A 24 5.88 14.13 14.01
C GLY A 24 6.61 12.79 13.94
N LEU A 25 7.75 12.68 14.64
CA LEU A 25 8.67 11.57 14.48
C LEU A 25 8.26 10.38 15.36
N ASN A 26 8.12 9.21 14.73
CA ASN A 26 7.90 7.94 15.40
C ASN A 26 9.04 6.98 15.03
N ALA A 27 9.71 6.41 16.03
CA ALA A 27 10.83 5.51 15.83
C ALA A 27 10.48 4.08 16.23
N PHE A 28 10.65 3.13 15.31
CA PHE A 28 10.52 1.70 15.58
C PHE A 28 11.90 1.10 15.87
N VAL A 29 12.08 0.59 17.09
CA VAL A 29 13.33 -0.04 17.55
C VAL A 29 13.10 -1.51 17.88
N GLY A 30 14.16 -2.32 17.79
CA GLY A 30 14.13 -3.74 18.11
C GLY A 30 14.98 -4.57 17.15
N SER A 31 15.10 -5.87 17.43
CA SER A 31 15.92 -6.82 16.66
C SER A 31 15.50 -6.95 15.20
N ASN A 32 16.42 -7.34 14.33
CA ASN A 32 16.10 -7.65 12.94
C ASN A 32 15.08 -8.80 12.86
N GLY A 33 14.17 -8.72 11.88
CA GLY A 33 13.07 -9.69 11.75
C GLY A 33 11.87 -9.46 12.68
N SER A 34 11.91 -8.49 13.59
CA SER A 34 10.81 -8.25 14.55
C SER A 34 9.51 -7.66 13.94
N GLY A 35 9.48 -7.36 12.63
CA GLY A 35 8.29 -6.80 11.96
C GLY A 35 8.28 -5.29 11.77
N LYS A 36 9.32 -4.55 12.17
CA LYS A 36 9.39 -3.08 12.00
C LYS A 36 9.06 -2.62 10.57
N THR A 37 9.71 -3.22 9.57
CA THR A 37 9.47 -2.90 8.17
C THR A 37 8.06 -3.32 7.70
N ASN A 38 7.47 -4.35 8.32
CA ASN A 38 6.12 -4.78 7.99
C ASN A 38 5.06 -3.78 8.49
N VAL A 39 5.31 -3.08 9.61
CA VAL A 39 4.47 -1.95 10.01
C VAL A 39 4.54 -0.82 8.98
N LEU A 40 5.74 -0.42 8.54
CA LEU A 40 5.91 0.61 7.51
C LEU A 40 5.24 0.20 6.18
N ASP A 41 5.38 -1.07 5.81
CA ASP A 41 4.75 -1.61 4.62
C ASP A 41 3.21 -1.66 4.74
N ALA A 42 2.66 -1.89 5.93
CA ALA A 42 1.21 -1.78 6.16
C ALA A 42 0.71 -0.34 6.01
N ILE A 43 1.49 0.66 6.46
CA ILE A 43 1.19 2.08 6.24
C ILE A 43 1.18 2.38 4.74
N HIS A 44 2.21 1.93 4.00
CA HIS A 44 2.24 2.05 2.55
C HIS A 44 1.05 1.35 1.89
N TYR A 45 0.69 0.16 2.37
CA TYR A 45 -0.44 -0.61 1.84
C TYR A 45 -1.75 0.17 1.96
N MET A 46 -2.00 0.81 3.10
CA MET A 46 -3.18 1.64 3.31
C MET A 46 -3.23 2.84 2.37
N SER A 47 -2.12 3.31 1.84
CA SER A 47 -2.07 4.45 0.93
C SER A 47 -2.12 4.05 -0.54
N MET A 48 -1.39 3.00 -0.90
CA MET A 48 -1.14 2.57 -2.28
C MET A 48 -1.98 1.36 -2.70
N CYS A 49 -2.83 0.86 -1.82
CA CYS A 49 -3.65 -0.34 -2.02
C CYS A 49 -2.83 -1.62 -2.26
N LYS A 50 -1.51 -1.59 -2.10
CA LYS A 50 -0.57 -2.69 -2.34
C LYS A 50 0.66 -2.55 -1.46
N SER A 51 1.27 -3.67 -1.12
CA SER A 51 2.55 -3.68 -0.40
C SER A 51 3.66 -3.15 -1.31
N TYR A 52 4.59 -2.42 -0.69
CA TYR A 52 5.81 -1.96 -1.33
C TYR A 52 6.77 -3.14 -1.53
N LEU A 53 6.91 -4.00 -0.52
CA LEU A 53 7.85 -5.13 -0.54
C LEU A 53 7.34 -6.31 -1.36
N ASN A 54 6.04 -6.59 -1.35
CA ASN A 54 5.46 -7.75 -2.02
C ASN A 54 4.12 -7.44 -2.67
N PRO A 55 4.06 -7.18 -3.98
CA PRO A 55 2.84 -6.76 -4.65
C PRO A 55 1.75 -7.85 -4.69
N ILE A 56 2.07 -9.12 -4.38
CA ILE A 56 1.12 -10.23 -4.39
C ILE A 56 0.39 -10.28 -3.05
N ASP A 57 -0.89 -9.87 -3.03
CA ASP A 57 -1.71 -9.79 -1.80
C ASP A 57 -1.68 -11.08 -0.96
N LYS A 58 -1.75 -12.26 -1.59
CA LYS A 58 -1.69 -13.56 -0.90
C LYS A 58 -0.40 -13.76 -0.09
N GLN A 59 0.71 -13.18 -0.52
CA GLN A 59 2.00 -13.30 0.16
C GLN A 59 2.16 -12.31 1.32
N ASN A 60 1.16 -11.43 1.53
CA ASN A 60 1.09 -10.54 2.70
C ASN A 60 0.20 -11.11 3.82
N VAL A 61 -0.51 -12.22 3.58
CA VAL A 61 -1.26 -12.95 4.61
C VAL A 61 -0.27 -13.66 5.53
N MET A 62 -0.50 -13.60 6.85
CA MET A 62 0.28 -14.35 7.82
C MET A 62 0.25 -15.85 7.52
N PHE A 63 1.36 -16.54 7.80
CA PHE A 63 1.44 -17.99 7.65
C PHE A 63 0.30 -18.68 8.43
N ASP A 64 -0.23 -19.76 7.88
CA ASP A 64 -1.41 -20.50 8.39
C ASP A 64 -2.68 -19.68 8.61
N SER A 65 -2.76 -18.46 8.06
CA SER A 65 -3.96 -17.62 8.11
C SER A 65 -4.66 -17.57 6.75
N SER A 66 -5.98 -17.32 6.76
CA SER A 66 -6.78 -17.26 5.53
C SER A 66 -7.10 -15.84 5.06
N PHE A 67 -6.73 -14.81 5.84
CA PHE A 67 -7.01 -13.41 5.53
C PHE A 67 -6.01 -12.50 6.26
N PHE A 68 -5.99 -11.22 5.88
CA PHE A 68 -5.42 -10.17 6.70
C PHE A 68 -6.36 -8.96 6.75
N HIS A 69 -6.17 -8.13 7.77
CA HIS A 69 -6.84 -6.86 7.92
C HIS A 69 -5.87 -5.79 8.38
N ILE A 70 -5.95 -4.61 7.78
CA ILE A 70 -5.18 -3.43 8.17
C ILE A 70 -6.20 -2.30 8.36
N ASN A 71 -6.34 -1.82 9.58
CA ASN A 71 -7.15 -0.65 9.90
C ASN A 71 -6.24 0.49 10.32
N GLY A 72 -6.50 1.68 9.82
CA GLY A 72 -5.79 2.87 10.22
C GLY A 72 -6.72 4.05 10.41
N THR A 73 -6.40 4.90 11.38
CA THR A 73 -7.08 6.17 11.60
C THR A 73 -6.13 7.29 11.21
N TRP A 74 -6.49 8.06 10.19
CA TRP A 74 -5.72 9.19 9.70
C TRP A 74 -6.36 10.51 10.14
N ASN A 75 -5.55 11.42 10.64
CA ASN A 75 -5.96 12.80 10.87
C ASN A 75 -5.58 13.65 9.65
N VAL A 76 -6.58 14.19 8.96
CA VAL A 76 -6.42 15.09 7.82
C VAL A 76 -7.20 16.36 8.13
N ASN A 77 -6.52 17.50 8.26
CA ASN A 77 -7.15 18.80 8.55
C ASN A 77 -8.08 18.75 9.79
N ASN A 78 -7.65 18.09 10.87
CA ASN A 78 -8.42 17.86 12.10
C ASN A 78 -9.67 16.97 11.93
N HIS A 79 -9.81 16.28 10.79
CA HIS A 79 -10.82 15.25 10.58
C HIS A 79 -10.22 13.85 10.67
N SER A 80 -10.85 13.02 11.50
CA SER A 80 -10.51 11.61 11.62
C SER A 80 -11.10 10.82 10.45
N ASN A 81 -10.24 10.09 9.74
CA ASN A 81 -10.58 9.29 8.57
C ASN A 81 -10.15 7.84 8.82
N GLN A 82 -11.11 6.92 8.81
CA GLN A 82 -10.85 5.50 9.02
C GLN A 82 -10.64 4.81 7.68
N VAL A 83 -9.43 4.30 7.46
CA VAL A 83 -9.08 3.46 6.30
C VAL A 83 -9.04 2.02 6.74
N SER A 84 -9.67 1.15 5.97
CA SER A 84 -9.72 -0.28 6.26
C SER A 84 -9.39 -1.06 4.99
N CYS A 85 -8.33 -1.86 5.03
CA CYS A 85 -7.92 -2.76 3.96
C CYS A 85 -8.12 -4.20 4.43
N SER A 86 -8.78 -5.02 3.61
CA SER A 86 -8.99 -6.43 3.91
C SER A 86 -8.78 -7.28 2.67
N TYR A 87 -8.19 -8.45 2.89
CA TYR A 87 -8.00 -9.44 1.85
C TYR A 87 -8.17 -10.84 2.45
N LYS A 88 -8.94 -11.69 1.77
CA LYS A 88 -9.14 -13.10 2.12
C LYS A 88 -8.66 -13.94 0.94
N LEU A 89 -8.03 -15.08 1.22
CA LEU A 89 -7.58 -16.02 0.20
C LEU A 89 -8.75 -16.41 -0.73
N GLY A 90 -8.51 -16.31 -2.04
CA GLY A 90 -9.52 -16.59 -3.06
C GLY A 90 -10.59 -15.50 -3.24
N ALA A 91 -10.57 -14.43 -2.45
CA ALA A 91 -11.50 -13.31 -2.58
C ALA A 91 -10.84 -12.07 -3.18
N LYS A 92 -11.67 -11.15 -3.68
CA LYS A 92 -11.20 -9.81 -4.07
C LYS A 92 -10.82 -9.01 -2.82
N LYS A 93 -9.73 -8.26 -2.92
CA LYS A 93 -9.34 -7.24 -1.94
C LYS A 93 -10.41 -6.16 -1.82
N LYS A 94 -10.67 -5.72 -0.60
CA LYS A 94 -11.62 -4.65 -0.28
C LYS A 94 -10.95 -3.54 0.50
N ILE A 95 -11.18 -2.31 0.08
CA ILE A 95 -10.70 -1.11 0.78
C ILE A 95 -11.91 -0.22 1.08
N LYS A 96 -11.96 0.30 2.30
CA LYS A 96 -13.02 1.19 2.76
C LYS A 96 -12.43 2.47 3.32
N LEU A 97 -13.05 3.60 3.01
CA LEU A 97 -12.83 4.88 3.67
C LEU A 97 -14.10 5.26 4.43
N ASN A 98 -14.00 5.49 5.73
CA ASN A 98 -15.14 5.83 6.61
C ASN A 98 -16.31 4.85 6.41
N LYS A 99 -16.00 3.55 6.42
CA LYS A 99 -16.93 2.41 6.19
C LYS A 99 -17.50 2.29 4.76
N LYS A 100 -17.28 3.26 3.88
CA LYS A 100 -17.68 3.19 2.46
C LYS A 100 -16.64 2.41 1.66
N GLU A 101 -17.07 1.31 1.04
CA GLU A 101 -16.22 0.48 0.17
C GLU A 101 -15.99 1.16 -1.19
N TYR A 102 -14.75 1.12 -1.67
CA TYR A 102 -14.41 1.58 -3.01
C TYR A 102 -14.82 0.55 -4.06
N GLU A 103 -15.48 1.00 -5.12
CA GLU A 103 -15.73 0.15 -6.31
C GLU A 103 -14.44 -0.10 -7.10
N LYS A 104 -13.63 0.95 -7.26
CA LYS A 104 -12.30 0.89 -7.88
C LYS A 104 -11.26 1.28 -6.85
N LEU A 105 -10.29 0.40 -6.61
CA LEU A 105 -9.19 0.67 -5.68
C LEU A 105 -8.33 1.87 -6.11
N ALA A 106 -8.33 2.21 -7.40
CA ALA A 106 -7.64 3.38 -7.93
C ALA A 106 -8.14 4.70 -7.33
N ASP A 107 -9.43 4.78 -6.99
CA ASP A 107 -10.07 6.00 -6.45
C ASP A 107 -9.58 6.33 -5.02
N HIS A 108 -8.91 5.37 -4.38
CA HIS A 108 -8.27 5.54 -3.08
C HIS A 108 -6.86 6.14 -3.18
N ILE A 109 -6.17 5.90 -4.30
CA ILE A 109 -4.79 6.38 -4.49
C ILE A 109 -4.78 7.92 -4.43
N GLY A 110 -3.81 8.46 -3.69
CA GLY A 110 -3.66 9.91 -3.48
C GLY A 110 -4.50 10.50 -2.35
N LYS A 111 -5.39 9.73 -1.69
CA LYS A 111 -6.12 10.22 -0.50
C LYS A 111 -5.22 10.35 0.73
N PHE A 112 -4.26 9.46 0.87
CA PHE A 112 -3.29 9.43 1.97
C PHE A 112 -1.88 9.27 1.40
N PRO A 113 -1.32 10.30 0.75
CA PRO A 113 -0.05 10.17 0.04
C PRO A 113 1.09 9.84 1.02
N VAL A 114 1.98 8.94 0.60
CA VAL A 114 3.14 8.51 1.38
C VAL A 114 4.37 8.38 0.50
N VAL A 115 5.53 8.58 1.13
CA VAL A 115 6.84 8.30 0.55
C VAL A 115 7.46 7.18 1.35
N PHE A 116 7.83 6.09 0.67
CA PHE A 116 8.54 4.97 1.27
C PHE A 116 9.99 5.02 0.83
N ILE A 117 10.88 5.21 1.79
CA ILE A 117 12.33 5.18 1.57
C ILE A 117 12.84 3.82 2.04
N SER A 118 13.59 3.17 1.17
CA SER A 118 14.05 1.79 1.32
C SER A 118 15.57 1.71 1.16
N PRO A 119 16.25 0.79 1.86
CA PRO A 119 17.65 0.49 1.56
C PRO A 119 17.87 0.00 0.12
N TYR A 120 16.81 -0.52 -0.53
CA TYR A 120 16.84 -0.96 -1.93
C TYR A 120 16.69 0.19 -2.94
N ASP A 121 16.50 1.44 -2.52
CA ASP A 121 16.35 2.57 -3.45
C ASP A 121 17.63 2.86 -4.27
N GLY A 122 18.78 2.30 -3.89
CA GLY A 122 19.99 2.31 -4.71
C GLY A 122 19.79 1.65 -6.09
N ASP A 123 18.86 0.71 -6.20
CA ASP A 123 18.52 0.05 -7.45
C ASP A 123 17.94 1.04 -8.46
N LEU A 124 17.35 2.15 -8.03
CA LEU A 124 16.87 3.20 -8.95
C LEU A 124 18.02 3.78 -9.81
N ILE A 125 19.24 3.78 -9.27
CA ILE A 125 20.46 4.25 -9.93
C ILE A 125 21.08 3.10 -10.74
N ASN A 126 21.22 1.93 -10.14
CA ASN A 126 21.99 0.82 -10.69
C ASN A 126 21.24 -0.03 -11.72
N GLU A 127 19.92 -0.17 -11.57
CA GLU A 127 19.12 -1.09 -12.38
C GLU A 127 18.58 -0.45 -13.67
N GLY A 128 17.91 -1.28 -14.47
CA GLY A 128 17.31 -0.90 -15.73
C GLY A 128 16.18 0.14 -15.63
N SER A 129 15.81 0.69 -16.79
CA SER A 129 14.79 1.74 -16.92
C SER A 129 13.38 1.35 -16.45
N GLU A 130 13.09 0.05 -16.35
CA GLU A 130 11.78 -0.43 -15.90
C GLU A 130 11.50 -0.06 -14.45
N LEU A 131 12.47 -0.22 -13.55
CA LEU A 131 12.32 0.11 -12.14
C LEU A 131 12.05 1.60 -11.95
N ARG A 132 12.84 2.46 -12.60
CA ARG A 132 12.66 3.92 -12.58
C ARG A 132 11.29 4.35 -13.09
N ARG A 133 10.81 3.76 -14.19
CA ARG A 133 9.45 4.03 -14.71
C ARG A 133 8.39 3.64 -13.70
N LYS A 134 8.43 2.42 -13.16
CA LYS A 134 7.46 1.97 -12.14
C LYS A 134 7.44 2.87 -10.90
N TRP A 135 8.61 3.32 -10.46
CA TRP A 135 8.75 4.24 -9.33
C TRP A 135 8.15 5.62 -9.64
N MET A 136 8.50 6.23 -10.78
CA MET A 136 7.93 7.50 -11.23
C MET A 136 6.42 7.42 -11.43
N ASP A 137 5.93 6.41 -12.14
CA ASP A 137 4.51 6.19 -12.37
C ASP A 137 3.74 6.13 -11.04
N GLY A 138 4.33 5.46 -10.03
CA GLY A 138 3.78 5.35 -8.69
C GLY A 138 3.68 6.69 -7.95
N ILE A 139 4.70 7.53 -8.04
CA ILE A 139 4.71 8.87 -7.41
C ILE A 139 3.70 9.80 -8.09
N ILE A 140 3.74 9.88 -9.43
CA ILE A 140 2.85 10.76 -10.19
C ILE A 140 1.40 10.36 -9.95
N SER A 141 1.10 9.06 -9.90
CA SER A 141 -0.25 8.54 -9.63
C SER A 141 -0.82 8.94 -8.26
N GLN A 142 0.01 9.26 -7.26
CA GLN A 142 -0.48 9.76 -5.97
C GLN A 142 -0.96 11.21 -6.03
N VAL A 143 -0.49 11.99 -7.00
CA VAL A 143 -0.75 13.43 -7.11
C VAL A 143 -1.71 13.74 -8.27
N ASP A 144 -1.66 12.98 -9.35
CA ASP A 144 -2.43 13.19 -10.57
C ASP A 144 -3.35 11.97 -10.87
N PRO A 145 -4.66 12.09 -10.56
CA PRO A 145 -5.65 11.06 -10.89
C PRO A 145 -5.84 10.83 -12.39
N ILE A 146 -5.63 11.86 -13.22
CA ILE A 146 -5.76 11.77 -14.68
C ILE A 146 -4.60 10.90 -15.20
N TYR A 147 -3.39 11.14 -14.71
CA TYR A 147 -2.24 10.30 -15.01
C TYR A 147 -2.47 8.84 -14.60
N LEU A 148 -2.95 8.59 -13.37
CA LEU A 148 -3.27 7.24 -12.89
C LEU A 148 -4.23 6.50 -13.82
N HIS A 149 -5.31 7.17 -14.24
CA HIS A 149 -6.26 6.58 -15.19
C HIS A 149 -5.62 6.31 -16.56
N THR A 150 -4.78 7.24 -17.02
CA THR A 150 -4.08 7.15 -18.31
C THR A 150 -3.09 5.99 -18.33
N ILE A 151 -2.25 5.83 -17.31
CA ILE A 151 -1.26 4.75 -17.25
C ILE A 151 -1.93 3.37 -17.12
N GLN A 152 -3.02 3.26 -16.36
CA GLN A 152 -3.81 2.01 -16.29
C GLN A 152 -4.41 1.63 -17.64
N SER A 153 -4.99 2.61 -18.34
CA SER A 153 -5.56 2.41 -19.68
C SER A 153 -4.49 2.01 -20.69
N TYR A 154 -3.35 2.71 -20.67
CA TYR A 154 -2.21 2.43 -21.52
C TYR A 154 -1.68 1.00 -21.32
N GLN A 155 -1.45 0.58 -20.06
CA GLN A 155 -0.97 -0.77 -19.75
C GLN A 155 -1.95 -1.86 -20.24
N LYS A 156 -3.26 -1.62 -20.10
CA LYS A 156 -4.29 -2.54 -20.61
C LYS A 156 -4.22 -2.67 -22.13
N VAL A 157 -4.18 -1.56 -22.87
CA VAL A 157 -4.09 -1.57 -24.34
C VAL A 157 -2.79 -2.21 -24.82
N LEU A 158 -1.67 -1.89 -24.17
CA LEU A 158 -0.36 -2.49 -24.47
C LEU A 158 -0.39 -4.02 -24.31
N SER A 159 -1.02 -4.52 -23.25
CA SER A 159 -1.15 -5.96 -23.01
C SER A 159 -1.97 -6.66 -24.10
N GLN A 160 -3.07 -6.03 -24.55
CA GLN A 160 -3.93 -6.54 -25.63
C GLN A 160 -3.19 -6.56 -26.97
N ARG A 161 -2.46 -5.48 -27.30
CA ARG A 161 -1.63 -5.41 -28.51
C ARG A 161 -0.59 -6.53 -28.52
N ASN A 162 0.12 -6.73 -27.41
CA ASN A 162 1.14 -7.76 -27.32
C ASN A 162 0.56 -9.18 -27.39
N ALA A 163 -0.66 -9.40 -26.90
CA ALA A 163 -1.36 -10.68 -27.05
C ALA A 163 -1.80 -10.95 -28.50
N LEU A 164 -2.18 -9.91 -29.25
CA LEU A 164 -2.54 -10.02 -30.66
C LEU A 164 -1.34 -10.31 -31.58
N LEU A 165 -0.15 -9.82 -31.21
CA LEU A 165 1.08 -10.00 -31.98
C LEU A 165 1.80 -11.34 -31.71
N LYS A 166 1.33 -12.12 -30.73
CA LYS A 166 1.81 -13.48 -30.46
C LYS A 166 1.00 -14.48 -31.28
#